data_AF-A0A2K3E0K0-F1
#
_entry.id   AF-A0A2K3E0K0-F1
#
_cell.length_a   1.000
_cell.length_b   1.000
_cell.length_c   1.000
_cell.angle_alpha   90.00
_cell.angle_beta   90.00
_cell.angle_gamma   90.00
#
_symmetry.space_group_name_H-M   'P 1'
#
loop_
_entity.id
_entity.type
_entity.pdbx_description
1 polymer ?
#
loop_
_entity_poly.entity_id
_entity_poly.type
_entity_poly.pdbx_seq_one_letter_code
_entity_poly.pdbx_strand_id
1 'polypeptide(L)'
;MAVDVAEQAKFFDHLVELVPAKYYYDDEFAKVNPRFLAKAARDAFKAEAKTKAKEAKRERLDPDKAATTLELQRRKSQGSNQKPAAEGGAAADDAAPSTSGRKAGGAAAAASGAAAGAQAASGLQLQLSGGSMSRQELLERLHKKVEEARQKRKASAEAATQAKEWRQNALKTNAAAKAKQQQGGKRKAGEEDDGEQEPKQQQQQQQKQKQQRQQQGGKGQQQQQQQQQQQQQPAAKKAKREERAEADGAGAEDNDFKFARIELPEGGRKGPAGAKRPPKAVLLKKAEQQRAELEALAGTEEGKAKAQQAAFKAALARAAGEKVLDDPKLLRRTLKREAKKREKSGKAWQERRDQQQEAVQARQAKRTDNLAARRQTKADNKKAKREKKLLRPGFEGRKEGFVNAAPK
;
A
#
# COMPACT_ATOMS: atom_id res chain seq x y z
N MET A 1 28.01 41.26 32.16
CA MET A 1 27.49 40.00 31.59
C MET A 1 28.42 39.56 30.47
N ALA A 2 29.58 38.99 30.79
CA ALA A 2 30.42 38.34 29.81
C ALA A 2 29.90 36.89 29.73
N VAL A 3 29.09 36.59 28.71
CA VAL A 3 28.74 35.21 28.42
C VAL A 3 30.05 34.50 28.08
N ASP A 4 30.33 33.40 28.75
CA ASP A 4 31.58 32.68 28.61
C ASP A 4 31.78 32.29 27.14
N VAL A 5 32.88 32.74 26.53
CA VAL A 5 33.19 32.49 25.11
C VAL A 5 33.20 30.97 24.84
N ALA A 6 33.54 30.17 25.85
CA ALA A 6 33.49 28.71 25.76
C ALA A 6 32.06 28.16 25.64
N GLU A 7 31.05 28.80 26.26
CA GLU A 7 29.64 28.41 26.14
C GLU A 7 29.07 28.79 24.77
N GLN A 8 29.46 29.96 24.26
CA GLN A 8 29.08 30.39 22.91
C GLN A 8 29.69 29.47 21.85
N ALA A 9 30.96 29.08 21.99
CA ALA A 9 31.61 28.13 21.09
C ALA A 9 30.87 26.78 21.03
N LYS A 10 30.49 26.23 22.20
CA LYS A 10 29.70 24.99 22.28
C LYS A 10 28.32 25.13 21.63
N PHE A 11 27.67 26.29 21.78
CA PHE A 11 26.37 26.57 21.14
C PHE A 11 26.50 26.58 19.60
N PHE A 12 27.54 27.21 19.07
CA PHE A 12 27.80 27.19 17.63
C PHE A 12 28.17 25.79 17.12
N ASP A 13 28.95 25.02 17.89
CA ASP A 13 29.26 23.63 17.57
C ASP A 13 27.99 22.78 17.46
N HIS A 14 27.07 22.90 18.42
CA HIS A 14 25.77 22.23 18.36
C HIS A 14 24.94 22.66 17.14
N LEU A 15 24.97 23.93 16.78
CA LEU A 15 24.22 24.44 15.62
C LEU A 15 24.75 23.83 14.30
N VAL A 16 26.07 23.66 14.18
CA VAL A 16 26.72 23.02 13.03
C VAL A 16 26.47 21.50 13.00
N GLU A 17 26.29 20.85 14.14
CA GLU A 17 25.91 19.44 14.24
C GLU A 17 24.48 19.16 13.77
N LEU A 18 23.58 20.14 13.91
CA LEU A 18 22.18 19.98 13.51
C LEU A 18 21.98 19.93 11.99
N VAL A 19 22.91 20.52 11.23
CA VAL A 19 22.86 20.55 9.78
C VAL A 19 23.67 19.37 9.22
N PRO A 20 23.06 18.45 8.43
CA PRO A 20 23.76 17.27 7.96
C PRO A 20 25.04 17.58 7.16
N ALA A 21 26.10 16.81 7.41
CA ALA A 21 27.43 17.01 6.80
C ALA A 21 27.39 17.03 5.27
N LYS A 22 26.40 16.38 4.65
CA LYS A 22 26.18 16.35 3.21
C LYS A 22 26.04 17.74 2.57
N TYR A 23 25.62 18.76 3.34
CA TYR A 23 25.42 20.11 2.81
C TYR A 23 26.66 21.02 2.92
N TYR A 24 27.66 20.63 3.71
CA TYR A 24 28.92 21.37 3.86
C TYR A 24 30.04 20.82 3.00
N TYR A 25 30.00 19.52 2.70
CA TYR A 25 30.96 18.88 1.82
C TYR A 25 30.29 18.61 0.48
N ASP A 26 30.76 19.30 -0.56
CA ASP A 26 30.45 18.90 -1.92
C ASP A 26 30.88 17.44 -2.10
N ASP A 27 30.00 16.63 -2.68
CA ASP A 27 30.35 15.30 -3.14
C ASP A 27 31.43 15.48 -4.23
N GLU A 28 32.72 15.62 -3.83
CA GLU A 28 33.91 15.92 -4.66
C GLU A 28 34.18 14.86 -5.76
N PHE A 29 33.24 13.95 -5.99
CA PHE A 29 33.21 13.11 -7.17
C PHE A 29 32.07 13.58 -8.06
N ALA A 30 32.43 14.42 -9.04
CA ALA A 30 31.68 14.51 -10.29
C ALA A 30 31.34 13.07 -10.70
N LYS A 31 30.05 12.73 -10.67
CA LYS A 31 29.54 11.37 -10.81
C LYS A 31 30.03 10.82 -12.16
N VAL A 32 31.13 10.07 -12.14
CA VAL A 32 31.78 9.55 -13.34
C VAL A 32 30.73 8.78 -14.11
N ASN A 33 30.32 9.31 -15.26
CA ASN A 33 29.21 8.75 -15.99
C ASN A 33 29.71 7.44 -16.61
N PRO A 34 29.21 6.26 -16.15
CA PRO A 34 29.77 4.97 -16.54
C PRO A 34 29.56 4.67 -18.02
N ARG A 35 28.76 5.49 -18.72
CA ARG A 35 28.51 5.38 -20.17
C ARG A 35 29.74 5.67 -21.01
N PHE A 36 30.68 6.49 -20.55
CA PHE A 36 31.89 6.85 -21.31
C PHE A 36 33.09 5.94 -21.01
N LEU A 37 32.96 5.00 -20.05
CA LEU A 37 33.99 4.00 -19.78
C LEU A 37 33.90 2.83 -20.76
N ALA A 38 35.06 2.27 -21.14
CA ALA A 38 35.16 1.01 -21.88
C ALA A 38 34.45 -0.13 -21.13
N LYS A 39 33.98 -1.17 -21.84
CA LYS A 39 33.10 -2.21 -21.26
C LYS A 39 33.69 -2.89 -20.03
N ALA A 40 34.98 -3.25 -20.06
CA ALA A 40 35.68 -3.85 -18.91
C ALA A 40 35.76 -2.89 -17.72
N ALA A 41 36.17 -1.65 -17.96
CA ALA A 41 36.24 -0.60 -16.93
C ALA A 41 34.85 -0.25 -16.37
N ARG A 42 33.80 -0.30 -17.17
CA ARG A 42 32.40 -0.08 -16.75
C ARG A 42 31.90 -1.21 -15.85
N ASP A 43 32.22 -2.45 -16.15
CA ASP A 43 31.81 -3.60 -15.36
C ASP A 43 32.59 -3.66 -14.03
N ALA A 44 33.89 -3.31 -14.05
CA ALA A 44 34.70 -3.11 -12.84
C ALA A 44 34.15 -1.96 -11.97
N PHE A 45 33.91 -0.77 -12.55
CA PHE A 45 33.33 0.38 -11.83
C PHE A 45 31.96 0.04 -11.22
N LYS A 46 31.12 -0.75 -11.91
CA LYS A 46 29.84 -1.22 -11.36
C LYS A 46 30.00 -2.26 -10.26
N ALA A 47 31.04 -3.10 -10.30
CA ALA A 47 31.34 -4.05 -9.25
C ALA A 47 31.82 -3.32 -7.98
N GLU A 48 32.76 -2.40 -8.13
CA GLU A 48 33.28 -1.54 -7.06
C GLU A 48 32.20 -0.61 -6.48
N ALA A 49 31.35 -0.02 -7.31
CA ALA A 49 30.23 0.79 -6.82
C ALA A 49 29.24 -0.05 -6.00
N LYS A 50 29.06 -1.34 -6.33
CA LYS A 50 28.21 -2.26 -5.56
C LYS A 50 28.85 -2.68 -4.25
N THR A 51 30.17 -2.88 -4.18
CA THR A 51 30.86 -3.20 -2.92
C THR A 51 30.86 -1.98 -2.00
N LYS A 52 31.25 -0.81 -2.51
CA LYS A 52 31.19 0.46 -1.77
C LYS A 52 29.79 0.81 -1.28
N ALA A 53 28.75 0.56 -2.08
CA ALA A 53 27.37 0.77 -1.64
C ALA A 53 26.90 -0.22 -0.56
N LYS A 54 27.49 -1.42 -0.47
CA LYS A 54 27.21 -2.37 0.61
C LYS A 54 27.98 -1.99 1.88
N GLU A 55 29.23 -1.58 1.73
CA GLU A 55 30.08 -1.08 2.81
C GLU A 55 29.48 0.19 3.44
N ALA A 56 29.09 1.18 2.64
CA ALA A 56 28.44 2.40 3.13
C ALA A 56 27.09 2.10 3.83
N LYS A 57 26.37 1.07 3.40
CA LYS A 57 25.17 0.61 4.12
C LYS A 57 25.53 -0.03 5.44
N ARG A 58 26.57 -0.88 5.48
CA ARG A 58 27.05 -1.49 6.72
C ARG A 58 27.51 -0.41 7.71
N GLU A 59 28.31 0.55 7.24
CA GLU A 59 28.81 1.66 8.05
C GLU A 59 27.67 2.59 8.54
N ARG A 60 26.63 2.81 7.72
CA ARG A 60 25.43 3.55 8.16
C ARG A 60 24.63 2.81 9.24
N LEU A 61 24.73 1.48 9.30
CA LEU A 61 24.05 0.65 10.29
C LEU A 61 24.92 0.36 11.53
N ASP A 62 26.20 0.75 11.53
CA ASP A 62 27.11 0.57 12.67
C ASP A 62 27.02 1.81 13.59
N PRO A 63 26.52 1.70 14.85
CA PRO A 63 26.34 2.84 15.74
C PRO A 63 27.66 3.50 16.16
N ASP A 64 28.76 2.74 16.20
CA ASP A 64 30.10 3.24 16.58
C ASP A 64 30.78 4.08 15.48
N LYS A 65 30.24 4.07 14.25
CA LYS A 65 30.80 4.80 13.10
C LYS A 65 30.00 6.03 12.71
N ALA A 66 28.95 6.37 13.47
CA ALA A 66 28.16 7.57 13.26
C ALA A 66 28.95 8.82 13.66
N ALA A 67 29.74 9.36 12.73
CA ALA A 67 30.55 10.56 12.96
C ALA A 67 29.70 11.84 12.91
N THR A 68 29.98 12.80 13.82
CA THR A 68 29.35 14.13 13.79
C THR A 68 29.91 14.98 12.64
N THR A 69 29.20 16.04 12.27
CA THR A 69 29.62 16.93 11.16
C THR A 69 30.98 17.59 11.41
N LEU A 70 31.26 17.96 12.66
CA LEU A 70 32.52 18.51 13.12
C LEU A 70 33.63 17.46 13.19
N GLU A 71 33.32 16.23 13.57
CA GLU A 71 34.28 15.13 13.57
C GLU A 71 34.73 14.77 12.14
N LEU A 72 33.79 14.78 11.19
CA LEU A 72 34.10 14.68 9.76
C LEU A 72 34.98 15.85 9.28
N GLN A 73 34.75 17.06 9.80
CA GLN A 73 35.58 18.24 9.50
C GLN A 73 37.01 18.09 10.00
N ARG A 74 37.17 17.67 11.27
CA ARG A 74 38.47 17.43 11.90
C ARG A 74 39.20 16.29 11.21
N ARG A 75 38.51 15.22 10.84
CA ARG A 75 39.09 14.09 10.10
C ARG A 75 39.53 14.50 8.69
N LYS A 76 38.75 15.34 7.98
CA LYS A 76 39.12 15.86 6.66
C LYS A 76 40.30 16.82 6.75
N SER A 77 40.33 17.72 7.75
CA SER A 77 41.45 18.65 7.94
C SER A 77 42.74 17.93 8.36
N GLN A 78 42.66 16.92 9.23
CA GLN A 78 43.79 16.05 9.57
C GLN A 78 44.26 15.22 8.37
N GLY A 79 43.34 14.71 7.54
CA GLY A 79 43.66 14.01 6.29
C GLY A 79 44.32 14.90 5.24
N SER A 80 43.95 16.18 5.16
CA SER A 80 44.64 17.15 4.30
C SER A 80 46.02 17.55 4.83
N ASN A 81 46.21 17.55 6.15
CA ASN A 81 47.49 17.90 6.79
C ASN A 81 48.48 16.72 6.84
N GLN A 82 48.03 15.50 6.55
CA GLN A 82 48.86 14.28 6.46
C GLN A 82 49.22 13.89 5.01
N LYS A 83 48.92 14.74 4.00
CA LYS A 83 49.42 14.54 2.63
C LYS A 83 50.84 15.10 2.56
N PRO A 84 51.90 14.27 2.43
CA PRO A 84 53.26 14.75 2.52
C PRO A 84 53.61 15.59 1.29
N ALA A 85 54.23 16.74 1.56
CA ALA A 85 55.02 17.47 0.60
C ALA A 85 56.17 16.59 0.10
N ALA A 86 56.20 16.31 -1.19
CA ALA A 86 57.38 15.87 -1.92
C ALA A 86 57.33 16.48 -3.33
N GLU A 87 58.35 17.31 -3.60
CA GLU A 87 58.76 17.95 -4.87
C GLU A 87 57.78 18.97 -5.46
N GLY A 88 58.08 20.27 -5.60
CA GLY A 88 59.37 20.97 -5.68
C GLY A 88 59.61 21.44 -7.11
N GLY A 89 59.32 22.71 -7.41
CA GLY A 89 59.62 23.34 -8.70
C GLY A 89 59.02 24.73 -8.86
N ALA A 90 59.82 25.75 -8.56
CA ALA A 90 59.49 27.17 -8.60
C ALA A 90 59.55 27.78 -10.03
N ALA A 91 58.70 28.77 -10.29
CA ALA A 91 58.87 29.97 -11.14
C ALA A 91 57.46 30.59 -11.32
N ALA A 92 57.15 31.72 -10.70
CA ALA A 92 57.46 33.08 -11.13
C ALA A 92 56.63 33.55 -12.36
N ASP A 93 55.96 34.68 -12.13
CA ASP A 93 55.50 35.71 -13.08
C ASP A 93 54.14 35.61 -13.80
N ASP A 94 53.30 36.56 -13.37
CA ASP A 94 52.63 37.60 -14.19
C ASP A 94 51.17 37.43 -14.66
N ALA A 95 50.51 38.60 -14.68
CA ALA A 95 49.28 38.97 -15.37
C ALA A 95 47.91 38.69 -14.70
N ALA A 96 47.54 39.66 -13.87
CA ALA A 96 46.30 40.47 -13.84
C ALA A 96 45.05 40.11 -14.70
N PRO A 97 43.86 40.58 -14.28
CA PRO A 97 42.54 40.07 -14.65
C PRO A 97 41.87 40.84 -15.81
N SER A 98 41.06 40.17 -16.64
CA SER A 98 40.15 40.84 -17.58
C SER A 98 38.98 39.91 -17.94
N THR A 99 37.76 40.19 -17.48
CA THR A 99 36.67 40.97 -18.10
C THR A 99 35.90 40.27 -19.22
N SER A 100 34.61 40.62 -19.34
CA SER A 100 33.55 40.11 -20.23
C SER A 100 32.74 38.93 -19.67
N GLY A 101 31.45 39.04 -19.35
CA GLY A 101 30.51 40.15 -19.51
C GLY A 101 29.20 39.83 -18.78
N ARG A 102 28.71 40.81 -18.04
CA ARG A 102 27.31 40.89 -17.57
C ARG A 102 26.39 40.99 -18.78
N LYS A 103 25.24 40.32 -18.73
CA LYS A 103 23.99 40.88 -19.25
C LYS A 103 22.86 40.64 -18.25
N ALA A 104 22.57 41.70 -17.52
CA ALA A 104 21.30 41.94 -16.83
C ALA A 104 20.40 42.79 -17.75
N GLY A 105 19.09 42.76 -17.46
CA GLY A 105 18.05 43.62 -18.04
C GLY A 105 16.98 42.78 -18.75
N GLY A 106 15.72 42.66 -18.30
CA GLY A 106 14.96 43.48 -17.37
C GLY A 106 13.99 44.42 -18.11
N ALA A 107 12.74 44.48 -17.63
CA ALA A 107 11.61 45.39 -17.91
C ALA A 107 10.40 44.67 -18.56
N ALA A 108 9.20 44.54 -17.95
CA ALA A 108 8.29 45.49 -17.28
C ALA A 108 7.31 46.19 -18.24
N ALA A 109 6.01 45.93 -18.02
CA ALA A 109 4.81 46.75 -18.26
C ALA A 109 3.61 45.92 -17.71
N ALA A 110 2.87 46.28 -16.64
CA ALA A 110 1.93 47.40 -16.44
C ALA A 110 0.87 47.51 -17.55
N ALA A 111 -0.43 47.74 -17.37
CA ALA A 111 -1.41 47.68 -16.28
C ALA A 111 -2.79 47.97 -16.95
N SER A 112 -3.88 47.33 -16.49
CA SER A 112 -5.32 47.72 -16.61
C SER A 112 -6.17 46.43 -16.68
N GLY A 113 -7.31 46.23 -16.00
CA GLY A 113 -8.12 47.06 -15.13
C GLY A 113 -9.43 46.29 -14.80
N ALA A 114 -10.17 46.83 -13.83
CA ALA A 114 -11.61 46.72 -13.61
C ALA A 114 -12.25 45.40 -13.09
N ALA A 115 -12.71 45.55 -11.84
CA ALA A 115 -13.81 44.92 -11.15
C ALA A 115 -15.01 44.41 -11.99
N ALA A 116 -15.58 43.27 -11.57
CA ALA A 116 -17.00 43.11 -11.21
C ALA A 116 -17.35 41.64 -10.90
N GLY A 117 -18.18 41.42 -9.88
CA GLY A 117 -19.17 40.34 -9.91
C GLY A 117 -18.90 39.08 -9.10
N ALA A 118 -19.03 39.19 -7.77
CA ALA A 118 -19.46 38.08 -6.95
C ALA A 118 -20.86 37.64 -7.38
N GLN A 119 -21.05 36.38 -7.76
CA GLN A 119 -22.38 35.76 -7.80
C GLN A 119 -22.47 34.69 -6.72
N ALA A 120 -23.09 35.14 -5.64
CA ALA A 120 -23.69 34.32 -4.61
C ALA A 120 -24.74 33.37 -5.21
N ALA A 121 -24.94 32.28 -4.49
CA ALA A 121 -26.00 31.30 -4.63
C ALA A 121 -27.31 31.86 -5.20
N SER A 122 -27.58 31.59 -6.47
CA SER A 122 -28.93 31.65 -7.02
C SER A 122 -29.70 30.44 -6.53
N GLY A 123 -30.59 30.71 -5.58
CA GLY A 123 -31.48 29.75 -4.98
C GLY A 123 -32.37 29.01 -5.97
N LEU A 124 -32.93 27.94 -5.44
CA LEU A 124 -34.01 27.12 -5.95
C LEU A 124 -35.07 27.93 -6.72
N GLN A 125 -34.90 28.06 -8.03
CA GLN A 125 -35.94 28.59 -8.92
C GLN A 125 -36.87 27.42 -9.28
N LEU A 126 -37.83 27.16 -8.39
CA LEU A 126 -38.94 26.26 -8.67
C LEU A 126 -39.84 26.94 -9.70
N GLN A 127 -39.69 26.57 -10.96
CA GLN A 127 -40.61 26.95 -12.02
C GLN A 127 -42.01 26.38 -11.70
N LEU A 128 -42.87 27.18 -11.06
CA LEU A 128 -44.32 27.00 -11.15
C LEU A 128 -44.80 27.79 -12.36
N SER A 129 -44.79 27.15 -13.52
CA SER A 129 -45.47 27.64 -14.70
C SER A 129 -46.43 26.57 -15.22
N GLY A 130 -47.73 26.88 -15.17
CA GLY A 130 -48.74 26.25 -16.01
C GLY A 130 -49.83 25.46 -15.27
N GLY A 131 -51.00 26.09 -15.12
CA GLY A 131 -52.30 25.43 -14.87
C GLY A 131 -52.51 24.88 -13.47
N SER A 132 -53.51 25.38 -12.73
CA SER A 132 -53.95 24.75 -11.48
C SER A 132 -54.60 23.40 -11.79
N MET A 133 -53.79 22.33 -11.85
CA MET A 133 -54.28 20.96 -11.88
C MET A 133 -55.19 20.77 -10.66
N SER A 134 -56.36 20.17 -10.87
CA SER A 134 -57.35 20.03 -9.80
C SER A 134 -56.73 19.24 -8.65
N ARG A 135 -57.16 19.51 -7.41
CA ARG A 135 -56.65 18.82 -6.20
C ARG A 135 -56.73 17.29 -6.33
N GLN A 136 -57.72 16.79 -7.07
CA GLN A 136 -57.91 15.37 -7.36
C GLN A 136 -56.80 14.82 -8.26
N GLU A 137 -56.47 15.50 -9.35
CA GLU A 137 -55.36 15.10 -10.25
C GLU A 137 -54.01 15.09 -9.54
N LEU A 138 -53.81 16.02 -8.59
CA LEU A 138 -52.58 16.08 -7.81
C LEU A 138 -52.47 14.92 -6.81
N LEU A 139 -53.58 14.52 -6.19
CA LEU A 139 -53.64 13.34 -5.32
C LEU A 139 -53.45 12.05 -6.11
N GLU A 140 -54.06 11.92 -7.28
CA GLU A 140 -53.86 10.77 -8.17
C GLU A 140 -52.42 10.65 -8.63
N ARG A 141 -51.80 11.78 -9.01
CA ARG A 141 -50.38 11.81 -9.40
C ARG A 141 -49.47 11.46 -8.22
N LEU A 142 -49.82 11.88 -7.00
CA LEU A 142 -49.08 11.52 -5.80
C LEU A 142 -49.22 10.02 -5.49
N HIS A 143 -50.43 9.45 -5.57
CA HIS A 143 -50.66 8.02 -5.42
C HIS A 143 -49.89 7.20 -6.47
N LYS A 144 -49.98 7.57 -7.75
CA LYS A 144 -49.20 6.94 -8.84
C LYS A 144 -47.69 7.02 -8.55
N LYS A 145 -47.18 8.16 -8.10
CA LYS A 145 -45.76 8.34 -7.76
C LYS A 145 -45.32 7.53 -6.53
N VAL A 146 -46.20 7.38 -5.54
CA VAL A 146 -45.96 6.52 -4.36
C VAL A 146 -45.98 5.04 -4.75
N GLU A 147 -46.89 4.62 -5.61
CA GLU A 147 -46.97 3.26 -6.15
C GLU A 147 -45.76 2.93 -7.01
N GLU A 148 -45.33 3.83 -7.90
CA GLU A 148 -44.07 3.70 -8.63
C GLU A 148 -42.87 3.58 -7.69
N ALA A 149 -42.82 4.37 -6.62
CA ALA A 149 -41.76 4.28 -5.62
C ALA A 149 -41.79 2.98 -4.80
N ARG A 150 -42.98 2.39 -4.61
CA ARG A 150 -43.16 1.06 -3.98
C ARG A 150 -42.77 -0.05 -4.96
N GLN A 151 -43.14 0.07 -6.23
CA GLN A 151 -42.74 -0.87 -7.30
C GLN A 151 -41.24 -0.84 -7.53
N LYS A 152 -40.58 0.33 -7.54
CA LYS A 152 -39.12 0.44 -7.62
C LYS A 152 -38.42 -0.23 -6.42
N ARG A 153 -39.01 -0.15 -5.23
CA ARG A 153 -38.51 -0.86 -4.03
C ARG A 153 -38.75 -2.37 -4.09
N LYS A 154 -39.90 -2.83 -4.60
CA LYS A 154 -40.20 -4.25 -4.83
C LYS A 154 -39.35 -4.85 -5.96
N ALA A 155 -39.23 -4.18 -7.09
CA ALA A 155 -38.36 -4.55 -8.20
C ALA A 155 -36.89 -4.60 -7.76
N SER A 156 -36.44 -3.71 -6.87
CA SER A 156 -35.10 -3.80 -6.28
C SER A 156 -34.94 -5.00 -5.34
N ALA A 157 -36.00 -5.42 -4.64
CA ALA A 157 -35.98 -6.60 -3.78
C ALA A 157 -36.02 -7.90 -4.61
N GLU A 158 -36.83 -7.95 -5.66
CA GLU A 158 -36.94 -9.05 -6.62
C GLU A 158 -35.68 -9.19 -7.48
N ALA A 159 -35.07 -8.08 -7.91
CA ALA A 159 -33.76 -8.12 -8.56
C ALA A 159 -32.67 -8.66 -7.60
N ALA A 160 -32.78 -8.39 -6.30
CA ALA A 160 -31.86 -8.92 -5.29
C ALA A 160 -32.09 -10.41 -4.99
N THR A 161 -33.33 -10.93 -5.09
CA THR A 161 -33.61 -12.38 -4.99
C THR A 161 -33.17 -13.11 -6.25
N GLN A 162 -33.47 -12.59 -7.44
CA GLN A 162 -32.99 -13.12 -8.72
C GLN A 162 -31.46 -13.18 -8.79
N ALA A 163 -30.76 -12.16 -8.29
CA ALA A 163 -29.30 -12.18 -8.20
C ALA A 163 -28.75 -13.24 -7.22
N LYS A 164 -29.47 -13.54 -6.13
CA LYS A 164 -29.11 -14.61 -5.19
C LYS A 164 -29.35 -15.99 -5.80
N GLU A 165 -30.47 -16.17 -6.48
CA GLU A 165 -30.82 -17.42 -7.17
C GLU A 165 -29.87 -17.72 -8.32
N TRP A 166 -29.50 -16.72 -9.12
CA TRP A 166 -28.48 -16.86 -10.16
C TRP A 166 -27.12 -17.28 -9.57
N ARG A 167 -26.70 -16.69 -8.45
CA ARG A 167 -25.46 -17.08 -7.75
C ARG A 167 -25.53 -18.51 -7.22
N GLN A 168 -26.66 -18.92 -6.64
CA GLN A 168 -26.86 -20.29 -6.14
C GLN A 168 -26.85 -21.30 -7.29
N ASN A 169 -27.50 -21.00 -8.41
CA ASN A 169 -27.49 -21.85 -9.59
C ASN A 169 -26.09 -21.92 -10.22
N ALA A 170 -25.35 -20.81 -10.30
CA ALA A 170 -23.97 -20.80 -10.77
C ALA A 170 -23.02 -21.61 -9.86
N LEU A 171 -23.24 -21.59 -8.55
CA LEU A 171 -22.50 -22.43 -7.59
C LEU A 171 -22.84 -23.91 -7.78
N LYS A 172 -24.12 -24.25 -7.97
CA LYS A 172 -24.56 -25.63 -8.24
C LYS A 172 -24.01 -26.16 -9.57
N THR A 173 -24.00 -25.35 -10.64
CA THR A 173 -23.43 -25.76 -11.93
C THR A 173 -21.92 -25.95 -11.87
N ASN A 174 -21.21 -25.08 -11.14
CA ASN A 174 -19.77 -25.24 -10.93
C ASN A 174 -19.44 -26.44 -10.04
N ALA A 175 -20.24 -26.71 -9.01
CA ALA A 175 -20.11 -27.90 -8.19
C ALA A 175 -20.37 -29.19 -8.99
N ALA A 176 -21.40 -29.20 -9.84
CA ALA A 176 -21.70 -30.32 -10.74
C ALA A 176 -20.59 -30.54 -11.78
N ALA A 177 -20.03 -29.46 -12.36
CA ALA A 177 -18.89 -29.55 -13.27
C ALA A 177 -17.65 -30.11 -12.58
N LYS A 178 -17.37 -29.69 -11.34
CA LYS A 178 -16.25 -30.19 -10.53
C LYS A 178 -16.44 -31.66 -10.12
N ALA A 179 -17.66 -32.06 -9.77
CA ALA A 179 -18.00 -33.46 -9.49
C ALA A 179 -17.83 -34.35 -10.74
N LYS A 180 -18.25 -33.86 -11.91
CA LYS A 180 -18.06 -34.56 -13.20
C LYS A 180 -16.59 -34.67 -13.59
N GLN A 181 -15.77 -33.65 -13.28
CA GLN A 181 -14.32 -33.69 -13.49
C GLN A 181 -13.63 -34.69 -12.53
N GLN A 182 -14.12 -34.83 -11.30
CA GLN A 182 -13.60 -35.81 -10.34
C GLN A 182 -14.03 -37.25 -10.67
N GLN A 183 -15.24 -37.45 -11.20
CA GLN A 183 -15.67 -38.77 -11.71
C GLN A 183 -14.95 -39.17 -13.00
N GLY A 184 -14.65 -38.22 -13.90
CA GLY A 184 -13.80 -38.45 -15.08
C GLY A 184 -12.35 -38.80 -14.74
N GLY A 185 -11.84 -38.36 -13.58
CA GLY A 185 -10.51 -38.72 -13.08
C GLY A 185 -10.44 -40.12 -12.45
N LYS A 186 -11.56 -40.67 -11.95
CA LYS A 186 -11.60 -42.01 -11.35
C LYS A 186 -11.79 -43.16 -12.35
N ARG A 187 -12.23 -42.87 -13.58
CA ARG A 187 -12.33 -43.88 -14.66
C ARG A 187 -11.04 -44.09 -15.45
N LYS A 188 -9.92 -43.48 -15.03
CA LYS A 188 -8.63 -43.57 -15.72
C LYS A 188 -7.55 -44.30 -14.94
N ALA A 189 -7.93 -44.99 -13.85
CA ALA A 189 -7.02 -45.68 -12.93
C ALA A 189 -7.36 -47.17 -12.72
N GLY A 190 -8.18 -47.76 -13.59
CA GLY A 190 -8.44 -49.19 -13.61
C GLY A 190 -8.90 -49.60 -15.00
N GLU A 191 -8.42 -50.74 -15.47
CA GLU A 191 -8.63 -51.41 -16.76
C GLU A 191 -7.65 -51.03 -17.90
N GLU A 192 -6.65 -51.90 -18.08
CA GLU A 192 -6.03 -52.17 -19.39
C GLU A 192 -6.77 -53.36 -20.02
N ASP A 193 -7.04 -53.22 -21.32
CA ASP A 193 -7.13 -54.22 -22.39
C ASP A 193 -8.46 -54.40 -23.16
N ASP A 194 -8.27 -54.51 -24.49
CA ASP A 194 -9.13 -54.85 -25.62
C ASP A 194 -10.21 -53.88 -26.19
N GLY A 195 -10.00 -53.54 -27.47
CA GLY A 195 -11.06 -53.41 -28.48
C GLY A 195 -11.88 -52.11 -28.53
N GLU A 196 -11.54 -51.22 -29.46
CA GLU A 196 -12.46 -50.64 -30.48
C GLU A 196 -12.04 -49.25 -30.95
N GLN A 197 -11.81 -49.16 -32.26
CA GLN A 197 -11.65 -47.92 -32.99
C GLN A 197 -13.00 -47.25 -33.15
N GLU A 198 -13.37 -46.33 -32.24
CA GLU A 198 -14.21 -45.13 -32.51
C GLU A 198 -14.47 -44.36 -31.20
N PRO A 199 -13.82 -43.20 -30.97
CA PRO A 199 -14.57 -41.94 -31.01
C PRO A 199 -13.71 -40.71 -31.38
N LYS A 200 -12.67 -40.87 -32.22
CA LYS A 200 -11.80 -39.73 -32.61
C LYS A 200 -12.41 -38.79 -33.65
N GLN A 201 -13.37 -39.25 -34.45
CA GLN A 201 -14.03 -38.40 -35.47
C GLN A 201 -15.07 -37.44 -34.86
N GLN A 202 -15.82 -37.86 -33.84
CA GLN A 202 -16.82 -36.99 -33.19
C GLN A 202 -16.19 -35.86 -32.37
N GLN A 203 -15.03 -36.08 -31.73
CA GLN A 203 -14.32 -34.99 -31.02
C GLN A 203 -13.66 -33.98 -31.98
N GLN A 204 -13.16 -34.42 -33.15
CA GLN A 204 -12.65 -33.49 -34.16
C GLN A 204 -13.75 -32.71 -34.86
N GLN A 205 -14.92 -33.31 -35.12
CA GLN A 205 -16.07 -32.58 -35.67
C GLN A 205 -16.62 -31.54 -34.69
N GLN A 206 -16.71 -31.85 -33.39
CA GLN A 206 -17.12 -30.87 -32.37
C GLN A 206 -16.10 -29.74 -32.20
N GLN A 207 -14.79 -30.01 -32.30
CA GLN A 207 -13.76 -28.97 -32.27
C GLN A 207 -13.79 -28.09 -33.53
N LYS A 208 -14.02 -28.67 -34.72
CA LYS A 208 -14.19 -27.90 -35.97
C LYS A 208 -15.44 -27.01 -35.95
N GLN A 209 -16.58 -27.50 -35.45
CA GLN A 209 -17.78 -26.66 -35.28
C GLN A 209 -17.56 -25.54 -34.25
N LYS A 210 -16.81 -25.78 -33.18
CA LYS A 210 -16.51 -24.76 -32.16
C LYS A 210 -15.50 -23.71 -32.63
N GLN A 211 -14.62 -24.06 -33.57
CA GLN A 211 -13.74 -23.10 -34.25
C GLN A 211 -14.50 -22.31 -35.34
N GLN A 212 -15.42 -22.93 -36.09
CA GLN A 212 -16.27 -22.22 -37.05
C GLN A 212 -17.24 -21.23 -36.37
N ARG A 213 -17.84 -21.56 -35.21
CA ARG A 213 -18.64 -20.60 -34.41
C ARG A 213 -17.83 -19.46 -33.83
N GLN A 214 -16.53 -19.64 -33.60
CA GLN A 214 -15.64 -18.56 -33.14
C GLN A 214 -15.16 -17.66 -34.28
N GLN A 215 -15.14 -18.15 -35.52
CA GLN A 215 -14.79 -17.36 -36.70
C GLN A 215 -15.99 -16.63 -37.32
N GLN A 216 -17.23 -17.11 -37.13
CA GLN A 216 -18.46 -16.45 -37.61
C GLN A 216 -19.20 -15.62 -36.56
N GLY A 217 -18.79 -15.66 -35.28
CA GLY A 217 -19.37 -14.87 -34.20
C GLY A 217 -18.61 -13.58 -33.95
N GLY A 218 -18.99 -12.50 -34.64
CA GLY A 218 -18.40 -11.17 -34.53
C GLY A 218 -18.26 -10.66 -33.08
N LYS A 219 -17.02 -10.64 -32.58
CA LYS A 219 -16.62 -9.95 -31.34
C LYS A 219 -15.97 -8.60 -31.63
N GLY A 220 -16.49 -7.88 -32.62
CA GLY A 220 -15.94 -6.60 -33.06
C GLY A 220 -16.63 -5.35 -32.51
N GLN A 221 -17.86 -5.44 -31.99
CA GLN A 221 -18.65 -4.22 -31.73
C GLN A 221 -19.00 -3.95 -30.26
N GLN A 222 -18.72 -4.86 -29.32
CA GLN A 222 -19.08 -4.63 -27.91
C GLN A 222 -17.93 -4.12 -27.03
N GLN A 223 -16.70 -4.05 -27.56
CA GLN A 223 -15.53 -3.60 -26.80
C GLN A 223 -15.15 -2.13 -27.06
N GLN A 224 -15.72 -1.49 -28.08
CA GLN A 224 -15.45 -0.09 -28.41
C GLN A 224 -16.43 0.91 -27.74
N GLN A 225 -17.64 0.48 -27.35
CA GLN A 225 -18.58 1.34 -26.62
C GLN A 225 -18.30 1.45 -25.11
N GLN A 226 -17.51 0.54 -24.52
CA GLN A 226 -17.15 0.63 -23.09
C GLN A 226 -15.91 1.50 -22.81
N GLN A 227 -15.16 1.91 -23.84
CA GLN A 227 -13.99 2.80 -23.65
C GLN A 227 -14.33 4.30 -23.82
N GLN A 228 -15.48 4.66 -24.39
CA GLN A 228 -15.87 6.07 -24.57
C GLN A 228 -16.70 6.65 -23.40
N GLN A 229 -17.13 5.85 -22.42
CA GLN A 229 -17.88 6.35 -21.24
C GLN A 229 -17.01 6.60 -19.99
N GLN A 230 -15.68 6.45 -20.05
CA GLN A 230 -14.79 6.73 -18.91
C GLN A 230 -14.05 8.08 -18.99
N GLN A 231 -14.40 8.96 -19.93
CA GLN A 231 -13.77 10.28 -20.06
C GLN A 231 -14.77 11.43 -20.01
N GLN A 232 -15.63 11.48 -18.98
CA GLN A 232 -16.30 12.72 -18.55
C GLN A 232 -16.47 12.72 -17.01
N GLN A 233 -15.38 13.10 -16.30
CA GLN A 233 -15.26 13.97 -15.09
C GLN A 233 -16.20 13.82 -13.85
N PRO A 234 -15.92 14.47 -12.68
CA PRO A 234 -14.67 14.65 -11.96
C PRO A 234 -14.79 14.43 -10.41
N ALA A 235 -13.67 14.65 -9.72
CA ALA A 235 -13.45 14.93 -8.30
C ALA A 235 -14.69 15.21 -7.38
N ALA A 236 -15.11 14.23 -6.56
CA ALA A 236 -15.95 14.50 -5.36
C ALA A 236 -15.95 13.39 -4.29
N LYS A 237 -15.01 12.43 -4.28
CA LYS A 237 -15.01 11.30 -3.31
C LYS A 237 -13.68 11.06 -2.61
N LYS A 238 -12.95 12.13 -2.30
CA LYS A 238 -11.75 12.13 -1.44
C LYS A 238 -11.95 12.83 -0.08
N ALA A 239 -13.19 13.00 0.39
CA ALA A 239 -13.47 13.73 1.65
C ALA A 239 -14.21 12.91 2.74
N LYS A 240 -14.26 11.57 2.66
CA LYS A 240 -14.98 10.78 3.69
C LYS A 240 -14.46 9.37 3.93
N ARG A 241 -13.14 9.22 3.97
CA ARG A 241 -12.50 7.96 4.32
C ARG A 241 -11.15 8.21 4.97
N GLU A 242 -11.14 8.88 6.12
CA GLU A 242 -10.01 8.91 7.05
C GLU A 242 -10.47 9.50 8.38
N GLU A 243 -11.46 8.84 8.98
CA GLU A 243 -11.65 8.94 10.42
C GLU A 243 -11.69 7.49 10.92
N ARG A 244 -10.81 7.19 11.87
CA ARG A 244 -10.73 5.94 12.65
C ARG A 244 -9.68 4.90 12.21
N ALA A 245 -8.42 5.25 12.38
CA ALA A 245 -7.37 4.29 12.75
C ALA A 245 -6.21 5.01 13.45
N GLU A 246 -6.28 5.16 14.77
CA GLU A 246 -5.10 5.24 15.62
C GLU A 246 -5.34 4.42 16.89
N ALA A 247 -4.55 3.36 17.06
CA ALA A 247 -3.75 3.08 18.25
C ALA A 247 -2.93 1.80 18.02
N ASP A 248 -1.66 1.89 18.42
CA ASP A 248 -0.67 0.83 18.67
C ASP A 248 0.29 0.46 17.51
N GLY A 249 1.55 0.88 17.69
CA GLY A 249 2.68 0.43 16.88
C GLY A 249 3.91 1.31 16.99
N ALA A 250 4.53 1.37 18.18
CA ALA A 250 5.88 1.90 18.34
C ALA A 250 6.91 0.99 17.63
N GLY A 251 7.89 1.60 16.97
CA GLY A 251 9.14 0.94 16.57
C GLY A 251 9.32 0.69 15.06
N ALA A 252 9.77 1.71 14.33
CA ALA A 252 10.67 1.59 13.18
C ALA A 252 11.08 3.00 12.74
N GLU A 253 12.36 3.33 12.94
CA GLU A 253 12.95 4.58 12.51
C GLU A 253 13.08 4.61 10.98
N ASP A 254 12.20 5.36 10.32
CA ASP A 254 12.37 5.75 8.92
C ASP A 254 11.73 7.13 8.72
N ASN A 255 12.56 8.18 8.81
CA ASN A 255 12.36 9.57 8.38
C ASN A 255 10.95 10.15 8.56
N ASP A 256 10.75 10.74 9.74
CA ASP A 256 9.54 11.40 10.22
C ASP A 256 9.26 12.74 9.49
N PHE A 257 8.47 12.70 8.41
CA PHE A 257 7.80 13.89 7.91
C PHE A 257 6.64 14.23 8.86
N LYS A 258 6.91 15.02 9.91
CA LYS A 258 5.88 15.57 10.78
C LYS A 258 5.09 16.63 10.03
N PHE A 259 3.96 16.25 9.44
CA PHE A 259 2.94 17.23 9.07
C PHE A 259 2.44 17.86 10.36
N ALA A 260 2.52 19.20 10.46
CA ALA A 260 1.94 19.92 11.59
C ALA A 260 0.45 19.56 11.67
N ARG A 261 0.08 18.73 12.64
CA ARG A 261 -1.32 18.45 12.96
C ARG A 261 -1.88 19.72 13.57
N ILE A 262 -2.60 20.47 12.75
CA ILE A 262 -3.37 21.62 13.21
C ILE A 262 -4.46 21.04 14.13
N GLU A 263 -4.26 21.17 15.44
CA GLU A 263 -5.29 20.91 16.44
C GLU A 263 -6.34 22.01 16.31
N LEU A 264 -7.35 21.75 15.47
CA LEU A 264 -8.56 22.56 15.48
C LEU A 264 -9.33 22.19 16.76
N PRO A 265 -9.58 23.12 17.69
CA PRO A 265 -10.34 22.83 18.91
C PRO A 265 -11.81 22.63 18.53
N GLU A 266 -12.14 21.44 18.06
CA GLU A 266 -13.52 21.05 17.78
C GLU A 266 -14.18 20.70 19.12
N GLY A 267 -15.01 21.64 19.58
CA GLY A 267 -15.67 21.60 20.87
C GLY A 267 -16.48 20.34 21.09
N GLY A 268 -16.22 19.66 22.20
CA GLY A 268 -17.02 18.49 22.56
C GLY A 268 -16.54 17.69 23.76
N ARG A 269 -16.56 18.29 24.96
CA ARG A 269 -17.02 17.72 26.26
C ARG A 269 -16.24 18.31 27.44
N LYS A 270 -16.95 19.12 28.23
CA LYS A 270 -16.51 19.59 29.55
C LYS A 270 -16.55 18.42 30.54
N GLY A 271 -15.40 17.84 30.78
CA GLY A 271 -15.03 17.02 31.95
C GLY A 271 -13.53 17.25 32.20
N PRO A 272 -12.97 16.95 33.38
CA PRO A 272 -11.57 17.25 33.70
C PRO A 272 -10.67 16.69 32.59
N ALA A 273 -10.02 17.59 31.88
CA ALA A 273 -9.39 17.31 30.60
C ALA A 273 -8.19 16.39 30.79
N GLY A 274 -8.19 15.24 30.11
CA GLY A 274 -7.02 14.37 29.94
C GLY A 274 -7.00 13.07 30.74
N ALA A 275 -7.87 12.88 31.74
CA ALA A 275 -7.91 11.62 32.48
C ALA A 275 -8.52 10.49 31.62
N LYS A 276 -7.66 9.67 31.01
CA LYS A 276 -8.07 8.44 30.34
C LYS A 276 -8.80 7.58 31.37
N ARG A 277 -10.04 7.19 31.05
CA ARG A 277 -10.82 6.28 31.90
C ARG A 277 -9.98 5.02 32.17
N PRO A 278 -9.98 4.49 33.40
CA PRO A 278 -9.23 3.28 33.71
C PRO A 278 -9.70 2.14 32.80
N PRO A 279 -8.80 1.18 32.48
CA PRO A 279 -9.15 0.06 31.62
C PRO A 279 -10.32 -0.73 32.22
N LYS A 280 -11.21 -1.23 31.36
CA LYS A 280 -12.45 -1.92 31.78
C LYS A 280 -12.19 -3.14 32.67
N ALA A 281 -11.02 -3.76 32.56
CA ALA A 281 -10.60 -4.84 33.45
C ALA A 281 -10.36 -4.37 34.90
N VAL A 282 -9.81 -3.16 35.08
CA VAL A 282 -9.63 -2.55 36.41
C VAL A 282 -10.98 -2.12 36.97
N LEU A 283 -11.86 -1.55 36.14
CA LEU A 283 -13.24 -1.24 36.56
C LEU A 283 -14.00 -2.49 37.02
N LEU A 284 -13.78 -3.63 36.36
CA LEU A 284 -14.41 -4.89 36.74
C LEU A 284 -13.92 -5.36 38.11
N LYS A 285 -12.61 -5.31 38.37
CA LYS A 285 -12.05 -5.65 39.69
C LYS A 285 -12.59 -4.73 40.78
N LYS A 286 -12.64 -3.41 40.53
CA LYS A 286 -13.20 -2.44 41.47
C LYS A 286 -14.68 -2.70 41.76
N ALA A 287 -15.46 -2.99 40.73
CA ALA A 287 -16.88 -3.34 40.89
C ALA A 287 -17.09 -4.65 41.66
N GLU A 288 -16.25 -5.65 41.44
CA GLU A 288 -16.26 -6.92 42.19
C GLU A 288 -15.86 -6.72 43.64
N GLN A 289 -14.84 -5.91 43.91
CA GLN A 289 -14.42 -5.54 45.27
C GLN A 289 -15.51 -4.77 46.01
N GLN A 290 -16.09 -3.74 45.39
CA GLN A 290 -17.19 -2.98 45.99
C GLN A 290 -18.40 -3.86 46.28
N ARG A 291 -18.74 -4.81 45.39
CA ARG A 291 -19.79 -5.78 45.70
C ARG A 291 -19.42 -6.70 46.85
N ALA A 292 -18.21 -7.23 46.87
CA ALA A 292 -17.75 -8.12 47.94
C ALA A 292 -17.69 -7.40 49.30
N GLU A 293 -17.27 -6.13 49.35
CA GLU A 293 -17.30 -5.30 50.55
C GLU A 293 -18.72 -5.08 51.07
N LEU A 294 -19.67 -4.80 50.18
CA LEU A 294 -21.08 -4.63 50.53
C LEU A 294 -21.73 -5.97 50.96
N GLU A 295 -21.33 -7.09 50.35
CA GLU A 295 -21.79 -8.43 50.71
C GLU A 295 -21.20 -8.90 52.05
N ALA A 296 -19.93 -8.60 52.35
CA ALA A 296 -19.30 -8.93 53.63
C ALA A 296 -19.90 -8.17 54.81
N LEU A 297 -20.37 -6.94 54.56
CA LEU A 297 -21.07 -6.10 55.54
C LEU A 297 -22.59 -6.28 55.47
N ALA A 298 -23.09 -7.20 54.64
CA ALA A 298 -24.52 -7.45 54.52
C ALA A 298 -25.06 -8.06 55.82
N GLY A 299 -25.87 -7.30 56.54
CA GLY A 299 -26.48 -7.72 57.81
C GLY A 299 -26.27 -6.74 58.96
N THR A 300 -25.25 -5.87 58.87
CA THR A 300 -25.07 -4.77 59.83
C THR A 300 -25.78 -3.51 59.32
N GLU A 301 -26.25 -2.67 60.24
CA GLU A 301 -26.80 -1.35 59.90
C GLU A 301 -25.76 -0.47 59.17
N GLU A 302 -24.48 -0.65 59.50
CA GLU A 302 -23.37 -0.02 58.80
C GLU A 302 -23.23 -0.45 57.33
N GLY A 303 -23.50 -1.71 57.01
CA GLY A 303 -23.49 -2.20 55.64
C GLY A 303 -24.61 -1.59 54.80
N LYS A 304 -25.81 -1.43 55.37
CA LYS A 304 -26.93 -0.73 54.72
C LYS A 304 -26.60 0.75 54.50
N ALA A 305 -26.02 1.42 55.49
CA ALA A 305 -25.60 2.81 55.38
C ALA A 305 -24.50 3.00 54.30
N LYS A 306 -23.49 2.12 54.24
CA LYS A 306 -22.44 2.14 53.21
C LYS A 306 -23.00 1.87 51.81
N ALA A 307 -23.94 0.93 51.67
CA ALA A 307 -24.62 0.66 50.41
C ALA A 307 -25.42 1.89 49.93
N GLN A 308 -26.16 2.55 50.84
CA GLN A 308 -26.89 3.78 50.53
C GLN A 308 -25.94 4.93 50.16
N GLN A 309 -24.83 5.11 50.88
CA GLN A 309 -23.83 6.11 50.55
C GLN A 309 -23.18 5.85 49.18
N ALA A 310 -22.85 4.60 48.86
CA ALA A 310 -22.29 4.24 47.56
C ALA A 310 -23.31 4.47 46.43
N ALA A 311 -24.58 4.08 46.64
CA ALA A 311 -25.66 4.32 45.69
C ALA A 311 -25.91 5.82 45.48
N PHE A 312 -25.88 6.61 46.55
CA PHE A 312 -26.04 8.07 46.50
C PHE A 312 -24.87 8.74 45.78
N LYS A 313 -23.62 8.36 46.09
CA LYS A 313 -22.42 8.83 45.36
C LYS A 313 -22.50 8.51 43.87
N ALA A 314 -22.93 7.30 43.51
CA ALA A 314 -23.13 6.91 42.12
C ALA A 314 -24.26 7.71 41.44
N ALA A 315 -25.35 8.02 42.15
CA ALA A 315 -26.43 8.87 41.64
C ALA A 315 -25.96 10.31 41.41
N LEU A 316 -25.20 10.88 42.36
CA LEU A 316 -24.59 12.20 42.21
C LEU A 316 -23.62 12.26 41.03
N ALA A 317 -22.76 11.25 40.87
CA ALA A 317 -21.84 11.17 39.73
C ALA A 317 -22.60 11.10 38.38
N ARG A 318 -23.68 10.31 38.31
CA ARG A 318 -24.53 10.26 37.10
C ARG A 318 -25.25 11.59 36.84
N ALA A 319 -25.76 12.25 37.88
CA ALA A 319 -26.41 13.56 37.78
C ALA A 319 -25.43 14.66 37.35
N ALA A 320 -24.18 14.58 37.81
CA ALA A 320 -23.07 15.43 37.35
C ALA A 320 -22.66 15.16 35.89
N GLY A 321 -23.26 14.16 35.23
CA GLY A 321 -22.98 13.80 33.84
C GLY A 321 -21.85 12.79 33.65
N GLU A 322 -21.30 12.23 34.74
CA GLU A 322 -20.27 11.20 34.66
C GLU A 322 -20.87 9.86 34.22
N LYS A 323 -20.22 9.22 33.24
CA LYS A 323 -20.63 7.88 32.78
C LYS A 323 -20.10 6.80 33.74
N VAL A 324 -20.85 6.54 34.79
CA VAL A 324 -20.57 5.49 35.78
C VAL A 324 -20.63 4.09 35.15
N LEU A 325 -19.59 3.26 35.32
CA LEU A 325 -19.41 1.96 34.65
C LEU A 325 -19.12 0.86 35.69
N ASP A 326 -20.09 0.58 36.56
CA ASP A 326 -19.86 -0.25 37.76
C ASP A 326 -20.52 -1.63 37.68
N ASP A 327 -21.25 -1.94 36.61
CA ASP A 327 -21.95 -3.23 36.47
C ASP A 327 -20.99 -4.37 36.06
N PRO A 328 -20.71 -5.37 36.93
CA PRO A 328 -19.72 -6.41 36.64
C PRO A 328 -20.15 -7.27 35.44
N LYS A 329 -21.44 -7.60 35.32
CA LYS A 329 -21.98 -8.40 34.20
C LYS A 329 -21.81 -7.68 32.86
N LEU A 330 -22.03 -6.36 32.82
CA LEU A 330 -21.89 -5.57 31.60
C LEU A 330 -20.41 -5.41 31.23
N LEU A 331 -19.54 -5.15 32.20
CA LEU A 331 -18.10 -5.09 32.00
C LEU A 331 -17.55 -6.40 31.42
N ARG A 332 -17.93 -7.56 31.98
CA ARG A 332 -17.59 -8.89 31.42
C ARG A 332 -18.05 -9.04 29.96
N ARG A 333 -19.29 -8.63 29.65
CA ARG A 333 -19.82 -8.71 28.27
C ARG A 333 -19.11 -7.74 27.32
N THR A 334 -18.69 -6.56 27.78
CA THR A 334 -17.92 -5.62 26.96
C THR A 334 -16.52 -6.16 26.65
N LEU A 335 -15.82 -6.68 27.65
CA LEU A 335 -14.50 -7.30 27.48
C LEU A 335 -14.56 -8.47 26.49
N LYS A 336 -15.56 -9.35 26.60
CA LYS A 336 -15.78 -10.44 25.63
C LYS A 336 -16.01 -9.94 24.20
N ARG A 337 -16.77 -8.84 24.03
CA ARG A 337 -16.99 -8.23 22.70
C ARG A 337 -15.71 -7.61 22.14
N GLU A 338 -14.91 -6.97 22.98
CA GLU A 338 -13.62 -6.39 22.59
C GLU A 338 -12.62 -7.47 22.20
N ALA A 339 -12.51 -8.55 22.98
CA ALA A 339 -11.69 -9.71 22.65
C ALA A 339 -12.07 -10.30 21.28
N LYS A 340 -13.36 -10.60 21.05
CA LYS A 340 -13.85 -11.09 19.74
C LYS A 340 -13.58 -10.11 18.60
N LYS A 341 -13.67 -8.80 18.85
CA LYS A 341 -13.35 -7.79 17.83
C LYS A 341 -11.85 -7.82 17.51
N ARG A 342 -10.99 -7.90 18.53
CA ARG A 342 -9.53 -8.00 18.38
C ARG A 342 -9.11 -9.27 17.66
N GLU A 343 -9.73 -10.40 17.96
CA GLU A 343 -9.51 -11.66 17.23
C GLU A 343 -9.90 -11.55 15.76
N LYS A 344 -11.09 -10.99 15.46
CA LYS A 344 -11.53 -10.76 14.07
C LYS A 344 -10.60 -9.83 13.31
N SER A 345 -10.18 -8.73 13.92
CA SER A 345 -9.23 -7.81 13.29
C SER A 345 -7.85 -8.44 13.14
N GLY A 346 -7.39 -9.22 14.12
CA GLY A 346 -6.13 -9.95 14.07
C GLY A 346 -6.10 -10.97 12.92
N LYS A 347 -7.14 -11.79 12.80
CA LYS A 347 -7.29 -12.74 11.68
C LYS A 347 -7.34 -12.03 10.33
N ALA A 348 -8.10 -10.93 10.22
CA ALA A 348 -8.17 -10.16 8.98
C ALA A 348 -6.83 -9.50 8.61
N TRP A 349 -6.02 -9.10 9.60
CA TRP A 349 -4.68 -8.57 9.36
C TRP A 349 -3.69 -9.66 8.93
N GLN A 350 -3.76 -10.83 9.57
CA GLN A 350 -2.96 -12.00 9.17
C GLN A 350 -3.31 -12.41 7.73
N GLU A 351 -4.59 -12.54 7.40
CA GLU A 351 -5.03 -12.87 6.03
C GLU A 351 -4.52 -11.87 4.99
N ARG A 352 -4.55 -10.56 5.30
CA ARG A 352 -3.99 -9.53 4.40
C ARG A 352 -2.48 -9.68 4.23
N ARG A 353 -1.75 -9.98 5.31
CA ARG A 353 -0.31 -10.19 5.27
C ARG A 353 0.02 -11.42 4.42
N ASP A 354 -0.72 -12.51 4.60
CA ASP A 354 -0.50 -13.76 3.88
C ASP A 354 -0.84 -13.59 2.40
N GLN A 355 -1.93 -12.89 2.06
CA GLN A 355 -2.25 -12.51 0.67
C GLN A 355 -1.14 -11.64 0.04
N GLN A 356 -0.56 -10.70 0.79
CA GLN A 356 0.55 -9.89 0.30
C GLN A 356 1.79 -10.76 0.06
N GLN A 357 2.12 -11.66 0.98
CA GLN A 357 3.25 -12.58 0.84
C GLN A 357 3.05 -13.53 -0.33
N GLU A 358 1.87 -14.13 -0.48
CA GLU A 358 1.52 -14.98 -1.61
C GLU A 358 1.62 -14.22 -2.94
N ALA A 359 1.13 -12.98 -3.01
CA ALA A 359 1.26 -12.16 -4.21
C ALA A 359 2.72 -11.84 -4.55
N VAL A 360 3.56 -11.60 -3.55
CA VAL A 360 5.01 -11.39 -3.72
C VAL A 360 5.68 -12.68 -4.19
N GLN A 361 5.43 -13.80 -3.52
CA GLN A 361 5.98 -15.11 -3.85
C GLN A 361 5.55 -15.56 -5.25
N ALA A 362 4.27 -15.39 -5.62
CA ALA A 362 3.76 -15.72 -6.94
C ALA A 362 4.44 -14.89 -8.04
N ARG A 363 4.74 -13.60 -7.79
CA ARG A 363 5.53 -12.76 -8.71
C ARG A 363 6.97 -13.24 -8.81
N GLN A 364 7.57 -13.63 -7.69
CA GLN A 364 8.93 -14.17 -7.66
C GLN A 364 9.02 -15.52 -8.39
N ALA A 365 8.09 -16.45 -8.14
CA ALA A 365 7.97 -17.73 -8.82
C ALA A 365 7.82 -17.55 -10.34
N LYS A 366 6.91 -16.67 -10.78
CA LYS A 366 6.79 -16.34 -12.22
C LYS A 366 8.11 -15.81 -12.79
N ARG A 367 8.86 -15.00 -12.03
CA ARG A 367 10.17 -14.50 -12.47
C ARG A 367 11.20 -15.62 -12.54
N THR A 368 11.26 -16.52 -11.56
CA THR A 368 12.19 -17.66 -11.56
C THR A 368 11.89 -18.61 -12.72
N ASP A 369 10.62 -18.88 -12.99
CA ASP A 369 10.19 -19.75 -14.08
C ASP A 369 10.54 -19.15 -15.44
N ASN A 370 10.28 -17.84 -15.63
CA ASN A 370 10.69 -17.13 -16.85
C ASN A 370 12.22 -17.11 -17.03
N LEU A 371 12.98 -16.99 -15.94
CA LEU A 371 14.45 -17.07 -16.01
C LEU A 371 14.93 -18.49 -16.30
N ALA A 372 14.30 -19.51 -15.74
CA ALA A 372 14.58 -20.91 -16.00
C ALA A 372 14.28 -21.28 -17.46
N ALA A 373 13.11 -20.87 -17.98
CA ALA A 373 12.76 -21.03 -19.39
C ALA A 373 13.76 -20.32 -20.33
N ARG A 374 14.21 -19.11 -19.98
CA ARG A 374 15.29 -18.41 -20.71
C ARG A 374 16.62 -19.14 -20.65
N ARG A 375 16.94 -19.84 -19.55
CA ARG A 375 18.16 -20.66 -19.44
C ARG A 375 18.04 -21.93 -20.28
N GLN A 376 16.90 -22.61 -20.23
CA GLN A 376 16.61 -23.81 -21.03
C GLN A 376 16.66 -23.51 -22.53
N THR A 377 15.94 -22.49 -23.01
CA THR A 377 15.99 -22.07 -24.42
C THR A 377 17.40 -21.73 -24.91
N LYS A 378 18.25 -21.13 -24.07
CA LYS A 378 19.67 -20.92 -24.40
C LYS A 378 20.46 -22.23 -24.49
N ALA A 379 20.21 -23.16 -23.58
CA ALA A 379 20.82 -24.49 -23.61
C ALA A 379 20.38 -25.28 -24.85
N ASP A 380 19.09 -25.26 -25.18
CA ASP A 380 18.51 -25.94 -26.34
C ASP A 380 19.02 -25.34 -27.64
N ASN A 381 19.09 -24.01 -27.75
CA ASN A 381 19.72 -23.34 -28.90
C ASN A 381 21.20 -23.71 -29.05
N LYS A 382 21.93 -23.94 -27.94
CA LYS A 382 23.33 -24.40 -28.00
C LYS A 382 23.42 -25.86 -28.44
N LYS A 383 22.51 -26.73 -27.99
CA LYS A 383 22.39 -28.12 -28.44
C LYS A 383 22.03 -28.20 -29.92
N ALA A 384 20.99 -27.50 -30.36
CA ALA A 384 20.57 -27.43 -31.75
C ALA A 384 21.68 -26.88 -32.68
N LYS A 385 22.47 -25.90 -32.23
CA LYS A 385 23.67 -25.44 -32.98
C LYS A 385 24.76 -26.50 -33.06
N ARG A 386 24.98 -27.30 -32.00
CA ARG A 386 25.94 -28.40 -32.01
C ARG A 386 25.48 -29.52 -32.94
N GLU A 387 24.21 -29.92 -32.84
CA GLU A 387 23.59 -30.92 -33.71
C GLU A 387 23.59 -30.46 -35.17
N LYS A 388 23.20 -29.21 -35.47
CA LYS A 388 23.27 -28.67 -36.84
C LYS A 388 24.71 -28.63 -37.38
N LYS A 389 25.72 -28.40 -36.53
CA LYS A 389 27.13 -28.49 -36.95
C LYS A 389 27.55 -29.94 -37.19
N LEU A 390 27.10 -30.87 -36.37
CA LEU A 390 27.38 -32.29 -36.50
C LEU A 390 26.68 -32.90 -37.74
N LEU A 391 25.47 -32.44 -38.05
CA LEU A 391 24.65 -32.90 -39.18
C LEU A 391 24.90 -32.12 -40.48
N ARG A 392 25.73 -31.06 -40.47
CA ARG A 392 26.10 -30.33 -41.70
C ARG A 392 27.02 -31.23 -42.53
N PRO A 393 26.62 -31.63 -43.75
CA PRO A 393 27.51 -32.37 -44.63
C PRO A 393 28.72 -31.50 -44.95
N GLY A 394 29.92 -32.01 -44.66
CA GLY A 394 31.17 -31.37 -45.05
C GLY A 394 31.44 -31.56 -46.54
N PHE A 395 32.61 -31.10 -46.99
CA PHE A 395 33.12 -31.23 -48.36
C PHE A 395 33.21 -32.70 -48.85
N GLU A 396 33.26 -33.67 -47.92
CA GLU A 396 33.31 -35.11 -48.20
C GLU A 396 31.95 -35.84 -48.03
N GLY A 397 30.85 -35.11 -47.80
CA GLY A 397 29.55 -35.72 -47.46
C GLY A 397 29.41 -36.10 -45.98
N ARG A 398 28.27 -36.71 -45.62
CA ARG A 398 28.00 -37.18 -44.24
C ARG A 398 28.92 -38.36 -43.92
N LYS A 399 29.94 -38.17 -43.08
CA LYS A 399 30.68 -39.29 -42.47
C LYS A 399 29.79 -39.96 -41.42
N GLU A 400 29.20 -41.11 -41.76
CA GLU A 400 28.62 -42.05 -40.80
C GLU A 400 29.76 -42.77 -40.05
N GLY A 401 30.41 -42.08 -39.11
CA GLY A 401 31.42 -42.73 -38.28
C GLY A 401 32.38 -41.78 -37.60
N PHE A 402 32.76 -42.13 -36.37
CA PHE A 402 33.87 -41.52 -35.66
C PHE A 402 35.17 -41.99 -36.33
N VAL A 403 36.06 -41.05 -36.68
CA VAL A 403 37.28 -41.30 -37.49
C VAL A 403 38.28 -42.28 -36.83
N ASN A 404 38.03 -42.72 -35.59
CA ASN A 404 38.89 -43.64 -34.82
C ASN A 404 38.21 -44.99 -34.47
N ALA A 405 37.31 -45.51 -35.30
CA ALA A 405 36.91 -46.92 -35.17
C ALA A 405 37.91 -47.79 -35.94
N ALA A 406 38.83 -48.44 -35.21
CA ALA A 406 39.83 -49.35 -35.77
C ALA A 406 39.16 -50.51 -36.53
N PRO A 407 39.72 -50.97 -37.68
CA PRO A 407 39.22 -52.14 -38.37
C PRO A 407 39.48 -53.39 -37.52
N LYS A 408 38.47 -54.27 -37.45
CA LYS A 408 38.57 -55.61 -36.86
C LYS A 408 39.38 -56.55 -37.74
#